data_AF-A0A6A6HGG1-F1
#
_entry.id   AF-A0A6A6HGG1-F1
#
_cell.length_a   1.000
_cell.length_b   1.000
_cell.length_c   1.000
_cell.angle_alpha   90.00
_cell.angle_beta   90.00
_cell.angle_gamma   90.00
#
_symmetry.space_group_name_H-M   'P 1'
#
loop_
_entity.id
_entity.type
_entity.pdbx_description
1 polymer ?
#
loop_
_entity_poly.entity_id
_entity_poly.type
_entity_poly.pdbx_seq_one_letter_code
_entity_poly.pdbx_strand_id
1 'polypeptide(L)'
;MFSLTATTLLTTLLTLASASPLASLTPRQTYQLAVDYNSAPGMSPAEWSGPVLVPIAMLTTFPGAPISASALRIDNETDSGLVLKDIECRAYRDTAGVETGSAPFTLAQEALLSTNLASVSSVLCYVTESD
;
A
#
# COMPACT_ATOMS: atom_id res chain seq x y z
N MET A 1 41.18 -32.87 71.50
CA MET A 1 41.45 -33.34 70.12
C MET A 1 40.85 -32.34 69.15
N PHE A 2 41.71 -31.81 68.28
CA PHE A 2 41.46 -31.01 67.06
C PHE A 2 40.59 -31.80 66.05
N SER A 3 39.99 -31.31 64.96
CA SER A 3 39.91 -30.03 64.22
C SER A 3 38.79 -30.14 63.15
N LEU A 4 38.46 -28.98 62.54
CA LEU A 4 37.62 -28.65 61.36
C LEU A 4 37.66 -29.64 60.17
N THR A 5 36.66 -29.71 59.26
CA THR A 5 36.35 -28.74 58.16
C THR A 5 34.93 -29.01 57.58
N ALA A 6 34.00 -28.07 57.51
CA ALA A 6 33.83 -26.99 56.51
C ALA A 6 33.79 -27.49 55.04
N THR A 7 32.61 -27.52 54.44
CA THR A 7 32.45 -27.68 52.98
C THR A 7 31.36 -26.74 52.48
N THR A 8 31.74 -25.53 52.13
CA THR A 8 30.91 -24.53 51.43
C THR A 8 30.98 -24.82 49.93
N LEU A 9 29.87 -25.27 49.34
CA LEU A 9 29.72 -25.36 47.88
C LEU A 9 29.35 -24.00 47.31
N LEU A 10 30.32 -23.39 46.63
CA LEU A 10 30.22 -22.12 45.93
C LEU A 10 29.75 -22.39 44.49
N THR A 11 28.45 -22.20 44.19
CA THR A 11 27.92 -22.27 42.82
C THR A 11 27.84 -20.89 42.20
N THR A 12 28.82 -20.54 41.37
CA THR A 12 28.82 -19.34 40.54
C THR A 12 27.96 -19.55 39.28
N LEU A 13 26.82 -18.87 39.19
CA LEU A 13 26.05 -18.75 37.95
C LEU A 13 26.63 -17.61 37.09
N LEU A 14 27.23 -17.95 35.94
CA LEU A 14 27.49 -17.00 34.86
C LEU A 14 26.21 -16.83 34.04
N THR A 15 25.55 -15.68 34.14
CA THR A 15 24.48 -15.27 33.23
C THR A 15 25.11 -14.63 31.98
N LEU A 16 25.16 -15.37 30.87
CA LEU A 16 25.46 -14.79 29.56
C LEU A 16 24.23 -13.97 29.12
N ALA A 17 24.29 -12.65 29.32
CA ALA A 17 23.35 -11.72 28.73
C ALA A 17 23.68 -11.58 27.23
N SER A 18 23.00 -12.36 26.39
CA SER A 18 22.99 -12.17 24.94
C SER A 18 22.20 -10.90 24.62
N ALA A 19 22.90 -9.78 24.45
CA ALA A 19 22.32 -8.55 23.93
C ALA A 19 22.12 -8.70 22.41
N SER A 20 20.91 -9.04 21.99
CA SER A 20 20.53 -8.96 20.58
C SER A 20 20.54 -7.48 20.16
N PRO A 21 21.25 -7.08 19.09
CA PRO A 21 21.12 -5.73 18.57
C PRO A 21 19.68 -5.55 18.08
N LEU A 22 18.94 -4.63 18.70
CA LEU A 22 17.71 -4.09 18.15
C LEU A 22 18.10 -3.40 16.83
N ALA A 23 17.80 -4.05 15.71
CA ALA A 23 17.87 -3.39 14.41
C ALA A 23 16.99 -2.14 14.48
N SER A 24 17.60 -0.97 14.34
CA SER A 24 16.90 0.31 14.26
C SER A 24 16.00 0.26 13.03
N LEU A 25 14.68 0.24 13.23
CA LEU A 25 13.69 0.37 12.17
C LEU A 25 13.80 1.80 11.62
N THR A 26 14.49 1.96 10.49
CA THR A 26 14.37 3.19 9.70
C THR A 26 12.91 3.37 9.29
N PRO A 27 12.32 4.57 9.44
CA PRO A 27 10.97 4.83 8.96
C PRO A 27 10.93 4.57 7.44
N ARG A 28 10.15 3.57 7.02
CA ARG A 28 9.84 3.39 5.60
C ARG A 28 9.02 4.60 5.17
N GLN A 29 9.58 5.48 4.34
CA GLN A 29 8.83 6.57 3.71
C GLN A 29 7.74 5.93 2.85
N THR A 30 6.50 6.03 3.29
CA THR A 30 5.35 5.49 2.56
C THR A 30 4.79 6.60 1.69
N TYR A 31 5.25 6.65 0.43
CA TYR A 31 4.68 7.53 -0.58
C TYR A 31 3.24 7.13 -0.89
N GLN A 32 2.39 8.13 -1.12
CA GLN A 32 0.96 7.96 -1.41
C GLN A 32 0.59 8.73 -2.66
N LEU A 33 -0.39 8.19 -3.39
CA LEU A 33 -0.91 8.75 -4.63
C LEU A 33 -2.41 9.00 -4.50
N ALA A 34 -2.91 10.13 -4.99
CA ALA A 34 -4.35 10.33 -5.09
C ALA A 34 -4.90 9.69 -6.38
N VAL A 35 -5.97 8.91 -6.23
CA VAL A 35 -6.71 8.30 -7.32
C VAL A 35 -8.17 8.78 -7.27
N ASP A 36 -8.64 9.31 -8.39
CA ASP A 36 -10.03 9.71 -8.61
C ASP A 36 -10.78 8.64 -9.40
N TYR A 37 -12.09 8.60 -9.23
CA TYR A 37 -13.00 7.76 -10.01
C TYR A 37 -14.16 8.58 -10.58
N ASN A 38 -14.60 8.26 -11.79
CA ASN A 38 -15.76 8.89 -12.41
C ASN A 38 -17.01 8.08 -12.07
N SER A 39 -17.93 8.66 -11.29
CA SER A 39 -19.20 8.03 -10.88
C SER A 39 -20.32 8.20 -11.92
N ALA A 40 -20.08 8.97 -12.99
CA ALA A 40 -21.02 9.15 -14.07
C ALA A 40 -20.83 8.07 -15.17
N PRO A 41 -21.91 7.57 -15.80
CA PRO A 41 -21.81 6.69 -16.96
C PRO A 41 -21.23 7.44 -18.17
N GLY A 42 -20.65 6.73 -19.14
CA GLY A 42 -19.78 7.32 -20.18
C GLY A 42 -20.42 8.31 -21.17
N MET A 43 -21.74 8.48 -21.17
CA MET A 43 -22.44 9.51 -21.94
C MET A 43 -22.86 10.73 -21.10
N SER A 44 -22.71 10.65 -19.79
CA SER A 44 -22.99 11.74 -18.87
C SER A 44 -21.76 12.63 -18.69
N PRO A 45 -21.94 13.90 -18.28
CA PRO A 45 -20.83 14.75 -17.88
C PRO A 45 -19.97 14.05 -16.82
N ALA A 46 -18.65 14.19 -16.90
CA ALA A 46 -17.77 13.54 -15.95
C ALA A 46 -18.03 14.05 -14.53
N GLU A 47 -18.26 13.12 -13.61
CA GLU A 47 -18.46 13.39 -12.18
C GLU A 47 -17.34 12.68 -11.42
N TRP A 48 -16.21 13.37 -11.32
CA TRP A 48 -15.04 12.83 -10.62
C TRP A 48 -15.23 12.95 -9.12
N SER A 49 -15.09 11.82 -8.44
CA SER A 49 -15.12 11.66 -7.00
C SER A 49 -13.76 11.19 -6.52
N GLY A 50 -13.33 11.68 -5.36
CA GLY A 50 -11.98 11.46 -4.86
C GLY A 50 -11.47 12.64 -4.03
N PRO A 51 -10.19 12.61 -3.61
CA PRO A 51 -9.22 11.57 -3.93
C PRO A 51 -9.19 10.40 -2.92
N VAL A 52 -8.92 9.19 -3.40
CA VAL A 52 -8.50 8.06 -2.55
C VAL A 52 -6.98 8.04 -2.50
N LEU A 53 -6.43 8.12 -1.29
CA LEU A 53 -4.98 8.04 -1.08
C LEU A 53 -4.53 6.58 -1.10
N VAL A 54 -3.68 6.25 -2.06
CA VAL A 54 -3.19 4.90 -2.34
C VAL A 54 -1.69 4.85 -2.04
N PRO A 55 -1.26 4.14 -0.99
CA PRO A 55 0.16 3.94 -0.74
C PRO A 55 0.80 3.11 -1.86
N ILE A 56 2.01 3.50 -2.26
CA ILE A 56 2.74 2.78 -3.30
C ILE A 56 3.11 1.36 -2.83
N ALA A 57 2.93 0.39 -3.72
CA ALA A 57 3.11 -1.04 -3.48
C ALA A 57 2.21 -1.61 -2.38
N MET A 58 1.04 -1.00 -2.14
CA MET A 58 0.04 -1.50 -1.20
C MET A 58 -1.35 -1.54 -1.84
N LEU A 59 -2.01 -2.69 -1.75
CA LEU A 59 -3.39 -2.82 -2.21
C LEU A 59 -4.30 -2.00 -1.29
N THR A 60 -5.06 -1.09 -1.88
CA THR A 60 -5.92 -0.15 -1.16
C THR A 60 -7.37 -0.39 -1.55
N THR A 61 -8.24 -0.66 -0.57
CA THR A 61 -9.68 -0.79 -0.78
C THR A 61 -10.33 0.59 -0.85
N PHE A 62 -11.23 0.79 -1.83
CA PHE A 62 -12.00 2.03 -1.93
C PHE A 62 -12.95 2.17 -0.72
N PRO A 63 -13.15 3.39 -0.21
CA PRO A 63 -14.15 3.62 0.84
C PRO A 63 -15.54 3.28 0.29
N GLY A 64 -16.26 2.39 0.98
CA GLY A 64 -17.57 1.93 0.52
C GLY A 64 -17.51 0.88 -0.60
N ALA A 65 -16.38 0.19 -0.78
CA ALA A 65 -16.23 -0.87 -1.79
C ALA A 65 -17.34 -1.96 -1.70
N PRO A 66 -17.86 -2.44 -2.86
CA PRO A 66 -17.53 -1.98 -4.20
C PRO A 66 -18.11 -0.60 -4.53
N ILE A 67 -17.32 0.27 -5.16
CA ILE A 67 -17.79 1.52 -5.76
C ILE A 67 -18.24 1.28 -7.21
N SER A 68 -19.18 2.10 -7.68
CA SER A 68 -19.61 2.11 -9.09
C SER A 68 -18.92 3.23 -9.83
N ALA A 69 -18.09 2.89 -10.82
CA ALA A 69 -17.32 3.85 -11.60
C ALA A 69 -17.24 3.47 -13.08
N SER A 70 -17.13 4.46 -13.96
CA SER A 70 -16.90 4.29 -15.40
C SER A 70 -15.42 4.41 -15.77
N ALA A 71 -14.65 5.20 -15.03
CA ALA A 71 -13.23 5.42 -15.25
C ALA A 71 -12.47 5.70 -13.94
N LEU A 72 -11.15 5.53 -13.97
CA LEU A 72 -10.21 5.86 -12.90
C LEU A 72 -9.05 6.67 -13.47
N ARG A 73 -8.51 7.60 -12.67
CA ARG A 73 -7.32 8.37 -13.04
C ARG A 73 -6.45 8.68 -11.83
N ILE A 74 -5.19 8.96 -12.10
CA ILE A 74 -4.26 9.51 -11.12
C ILE A 74 -4.47 11.02 -11.07
N ASP A 75 -4.63 11.57 -9.87
CA ASP A 75 -4.71 13.02 -9.66
C ASP A 75 -3.32 13.65 -9.84
N ASN A 76 -3.23 14.61 -10.78
CA ASN A 76 -1.99 15.30 -11.13
C ASN A 76 -1.53 16.33 -10.10
N GLU A 77 -2.39 16.69 -9.15
CA GLU A 77 -2.08 17.61 -8.04
C GLU A 77 -1.52 16.88 -6.80
N THR A 78 -1.30 15.56 -6.90
CA THR A 78 -0.71 14.79 -5.79
C THR A 78 0.75 15.21 -5.53
N ASP A 79 1.02 15.85 -4.39
CA ASP A 79 2.38 15.96 -3.86
C ASP A 79 2.81 14.62 -3.22
N SER A 80 3.21 13.68 -4.08
CA SER A 80 3.66 12.35 -3.67
C SER A 80 5.16 12.30 -3.37
N GLY A 81 5.93 13.37 -3.63
CA GLY A 81 7.40 13.33 -3.63
C GLY A 81 8.02 12.36 -4.65
N LEU A 82 7.22 11.80 -5.56
CA LEU A 82 7.63 10.88 -6.61
C LEU A 82 7.49 11.51 -8.00
N VAL A 83 8.27 10.99 -8.95
CA VAL A 83 8.10 11.33 -10.35
C VAL A 83 6.89 10.55 -10.88
N LEU A 84 5.72 11.21 -10.92
CA LEU A 84 4.43 10.57 -11.24
C LEU A 84 4.39 9.83 -12.59
N LYS A 85 5.27 10.18 -13.53
CA LYS A 85 5.39 9.51 -14.84
C LYS A 85 5.84 8.04 -14.73
N ASP A 86 6.50 7.69 -13.63
CA ASP A 86 7.06 6.37 -13.37
C ASP A 86 6.11 5.53 -12.50
N ILE A 87 4.83 5.92 -12.41
CA ILE A 87 3.82 5.24 -11.60
C ILE A 87 2.75 4.63 -12.49
N GLU A 88 2.48 3.35 -12.27
CA GLU A 88 1.40 2.61 -12.88
C GLU A 88 0.44 2.09 -11.80
N CYS A 89 -0.85 2.20 -12.06
CA CYS A 89 -1.90 1.70 -11.19
C CYS A 89 -2.76 0.67 -11.90
N ARG A 90 -3.37 -0.24 -11.12
CA ARG A 90 -4.35 -1.22 -11.60
C ARG A 90 -5.49 -1.37 -10.61
N ALA A 91 -6.71 -1.41 -11.11
CA ALA A 91 -7.91 -1.60 -10.32
C ALA A 91 -8.38 -3.07 -10.36
N TYR A 92 -9.08 -3.47 -9.30
CA TYR A 92 -9.60 -4.83 -9.10
C TYR A 92 -11.07 -4.81 -8.69
N ARG A 93 -11.80 -5.85 -9.08
CA ARG A 93 -13.24 -6.01 -8.79
C ARG A 93 -13.49 -6.44 -7.35
N ASP A 94 -12.51 -7.08 -6.72
CA ASP A 94 -12.55 -7.53 -5.32
C ASP A 94 -11.54 -6.78 -4.42
N THR A 95 -11.63 -6.99 -3.12
CA THR A 95 -10.77 -6.35 -2.11
C THR A 95 -9.45 -7.07 -1.88
N ALA A 96 -9.29 -8.29 -2.40
CA ALA A 96 -8.08 -9.10 -2.29
C ALA A 96 -7.09 -8.89 -3.46
N GLY A 97 -7.51 -8.19 -4.51
CA GLY A 97 -6.67 -7.86 -5.66
C GLY A 97 -6.49 -9.03 -6.63
N VAL A 98 -7.48 -9.92 -6.73
CA VAL A 98 -7.39 -11.16 -7.53
C VAL A 98 -8.00 -10.98 -8.92
N GLU A 99 -9.20 -10.41 -8.98
CA GLU A 99 -9.96 -10.18 -10.20
C GLU A 99 -9.62 -8.81 -10.78
N THR A 100 -8.87 -8.82 -11.89
CA THR A 100 -8.51 -7.58 -12.58
C THR A 100 -9.78 -6.83 -13.02
N GLY A 101 -9.87 -5.56 -12.63
CA GLY A 101 -10.99 -4.66 -12.92
C GLY A 101 -10.70 -3.66 -14.03
N SER A 102 -9.43 -3.41 -14.34
CA SER A 102 -8.99 -2.48 -15.39
C SER A 102 -7.71 -2.94 -16.11
N ALA A 103 -7.48 -2.36 -17.28
CA ALA A 103 -6.12 -2.25 -17.80
C ALA A 103 -5.25 -1.39 -16.85
N PRO A 104 -3.91 -1.47 -16.92
CA PRO A 104 -3.07 -0.50 -16.24
C PRO A 104 -3.38 0.92 -16.67
N PHE A 105 -3.16 1.87 -15.77
CA PHE A 105 -3.33 3.29 -16.02
C PHE A 105 -2.22 4.09 -15.36
N THR A 106 -1.91 5.23 -15.97
CA THR A 106 -0.82 6.12 -15.57
C THR A 106 -1.34 7.55 -15.48
N LEU A 107 -0.48 8.51 -15.15
CA LEU A 107 -0.87 9.92 -15.11
C LEU A 107 -1.37 10.40 -16.49
N ALA A 108 -0.81 9.88 -17.58
CA ALA A 108 -1.15 10.29 -18.94
C ALA A 108 -2.36 9.54 -19.52
N GLN A 109 -2.76 8.41 -18.93
CA GLN A 109 -3.77 7.53 -19.47
C GLN A 109 -4.69 7.01 -18.38
N GLU A 110 -5.98 7.36 -18.47
CA GLU A 110 -7.03 6.89 -17.56
C GLU A 110 -7.36 5.40 -17.78
N ALA A 111 -7.81 4.72 -16.73
CA ALA A 111 -8.38 3.38 -16.82
C ALA A 111 -9.88 3.48 -17.13
N LEU A 112 -10.26 3.20 -18.38
CA LEU A 112 -11.66 2.98 -18.73
C LEU A 112 -12.13 1.63 -18.18
N LEU A 113 -13.12 1.66 -17.28
CA LEU A 113 -13.70 0.47 -16.66
C LEU A 113 -14.89 -0.07 -17.44
N SER A 114 -15.76 0.83 -17.91
CA SER A 114 -16.98 0.52 -18.64
C SER A 114 -17.51 1.77 -19.34
N THR A 115 -18.27 1.58 -20.42
CA THR A 115 -19.08 2.66 -21.01
C THR A 115 -20.30 3.02 -20.15
N ASN A 116 -20.68 2.12 -19.23
CA ASN A 116 -21.63 2.36 -18.15
C ASN A 116 -20.87 2.43 -16.82
N LEU A 117 -21.46 1.97 -15.73
CA LEU A 117 -20.79 1.81 -14.44
C LEU A 117 -20.35 0.35 -14.26
N ALA A 118 -19.18 0.16 -13.69
CA ALA A 118 -18.66 -1.13 -13.26
C ALA A 118 -18.28 -1.08 -11.78
N SER A 119 -18.38 -2.23 -11.12
CA SER A 119 -17.95 -2.38 -9.74
C SER A 119 -16.42 -2.51 -9.65
N VAL A 120 -15.82 -1.68 -8.79
CA VAL A 120 -14.40 -1.72 -8.43
C VAL A 120 -14.30 -1.68 -6.91
N SER A 121 -13.41 -2.49 -6.35
CA SER A 121 -13.26 -2.64 -4.90
C SER A 121 -11.90 -2.24 -4.39
N SER A 122 -10.83 -2.41 -5.17
CA SER A 122 -9.49 -2.02 -4.75
C SER A 122 -8.60 -1.55 -5.89
N VAL A 123 -7.50 -0.90 -5.54
CA VAL A 123 -6.48 -0.39 -6.45
C VAL A 123 -5.08 -0.64 -5.87
N LEU A 124 -4.12 -0.96 -6.75
CA LEU A 124 -2.71 -1.08 -6.42
C LEU A 124 -1.92 -0.19 -7.37
N CYS A 125 -1.03 0.64 -6.82
CA CYS A 125 -0.10 1.45 -7.60
C CYS A 125 1.34 1.03 -7.28
N TYR A 126 2.23 1.04 -8.28
CA TYR A 126 3.64 0.71 -8.12
C TYR A 126 4.51 1.57 -9.03
N VAL A 127 5.79 1.67 -8.67
CA VAL A 127 6.80 2.31 -9.51
C VAL A 127 7.17 1.36 -10.65
N THR A 128 7.19 1.87 -11.86
CA THR A 128 7.73 1.20 -13.05
C THR A 128 9.09 1.82 -13.38
N GLU A 129 10.09 1.02 -13.72
CA GLU A 129 11.33 1.56 -14.29
C GLU A 129 11.03 2.13 -15.68
N SER A 130 11.23 3.43 -15.84
CA SER A 130 11.30 4.07 -17.16
C SER A 130 12.74 3.93 -17.64
N ASP A 131 12.97 3.09 -18.67
CA ASP A 131 14.24 3.02 -19.42
C ASP A 131 14.63 4.38 -20.04
#